data_AF-E0I883-F1
#
_entry.id   AF-E0I883-F1
#
_cell.length_a   1.000
_cell.length_b   1.000
_cell.length_c   1.000
_cell.angle_alpha   90.00
_cell.angle_beta   90.00
_cell.angle_gamma   90.00
#
_symmetry.space_group_name_H-M   'P 1'
#
loop_
_entity.id
_entity.type
_entity.pdbx_description
1 polymer ?
#
loop_
_entity_poly.entity_id
_entity_poly.type
_entity_poly.pdbx_seq_one_letter_code
_entity_poly.pdbx_strand_id
1 'polypeptide(L)'
;MNKWIVRMALLIGLTVLITACSENSSTEETGKDKQAEAVSAVPKEQQDAAGDTSAEPVDAAAEQKKDRVITDIAGWEHPVKAILQDKPYELSEVELSQDGTYPTFYVHYPNGGALKDSAAFQQVLMKIGKANGYWDFTLKNEQDNIAVQVHFDKTKKRLASILVNGETYELGQSNVKNGEVVRTANGVIVPRKYVDYLKNIKLDVQQLSFFQEADLDGDGVQEAIVRSDYNNNVYVMQVDAKGKVKQLGESISMGYEVYEVALVYLQDRPEPVIKLGLGMGSGWGFELVTLKDKVPEVLVYSASATGSGEDELVDSNHDGKIDGYTQARYSYDVLNYGVLRTFKLQHGGFQQVSTSVDPGEYPNTVKGVVGHYFALRMIDDGYSDKIKKRLKELFPSCTSRQKALLTTEWREAIAIESGGANAFFDEDSKFISDTQDKKKSTATVQLTYSGLNKLIIQLVLKDGKWTITDMK
;
A
#
# COMPACT_ATOMS: atom_id res chain seq x y z
N MET A 1 2.77 -28.70 10.98
CA MET A 1 2.79 -27.77 9.82
C MET A 1 3.79 -28.28 8.79
N ASN A 2 3.36 -28.42 7.53
CA ASN A 2 4.15 -29.05 6.46
C ASN A 2 5.32 -28.12 6.05
N LYS A 3 6.56 -28.60 6.21
CA LYS A 3 7.81 -27.89 5.83
C LYS A 3 7.86 -27.44 4.36
N TRP A 4 6.96 -27.96 3.52
CA TRP A 4 6.84 -27.61 2.11
C TRP A 4 6.18 -26.25 1.84
N ILE A 5 5.21 -25.82 2.66
CA ILE A 5 4.49 -24.55 2.42
C ILE A 5 5.37 -23.33 2.74
N VAL A 6 6.21 -23.43 3.78
CA VAL A 6 7.18 -22.37 4.15
C VAL A 6 8.26 -22.19 3.08
N ARG A 7 8.70 -23.28 2.44
CA ARG A 7 9.72 -23.22 1.37
C ARG A 7 9.20 -22.56 0.09
N MET A 8 7.90 -22.66 -0.19
CA MET A 8 7.31 -22.11 -1.41
C MET A 8 7.00 -20.60 -1.29
N ALA A 9 6.60 -20.13 -0.10
CA ALA A 9 6.39 -18.69 0.14
C ALA A 9 7.69 -17.87 0.10
N LEU A 10 8.84 -18.48 0.43
CA LEU A 10 10.13 -17.78 0.46
C LEU A 10 10.84 -17.72 -0.91
N LEU A 11 10.58 -18.68 -1.80
CA LEU A 11 11.21 -18.71 -3.13
C LEU A 11 10.67 -17.63 -4.09
N ILE A 12 9.45 -17.14 -3.85
CA ILE A 12 8.81 -16.10 -4.68
C ILE A 12 9.37 -14.70 -4.34
N GLY A 13 10.05 -14.53 -3.20
CA GLY A 13 10.58 -13.23 -2.74
C GLY A 13 12.04 -12.91 -3.11
N LEU A 14 12.75 -13.76 -3.85
CA LEU A 14 14.19 -13.58 -4.08
C LEU A 14 14.62 -13.81 -5.54
N THR A 15 14.04 -13.06 -6.47
CA THR A 15 14.65 -12.87 -7.81
C THR A 15 15.41 -11.54 -7.82
N VAL A 16 16.63 -11.54 -7.26
CA VAL A 16 17.57 -10.44 -7.45
C VAL A 16 18.18 -10.57 -8.85
N LEU A 17 17.70 -9.76 -9.79
CA LEU A 17 18.37 -9.51 -11.06
C LEU A 17 19.71 -8.82 -10.77
N ILE A 18 20.81 -9.56 -10.91
CA ILE A 18 22.17 -8.99 -10.88
C ILE A 18 22.40 -8.34 -12.26
N THR A 19 22.04 -7.07 -12.40
CA THR A 19 22.52 -6.23 -13.50
C THR A 19 23.89 -5.66 -13.13
N ALA A 20 24.94 -6.23 -13.73
CA ALA A 20 26.28 -5.66 -13.66
C ALA A 20 26.31 -4.33 -14.44
N CYS A 21 26.44 -3.21 -13.72
CA CYS A 21 26.77 -1.93 -14.32
C CYS A 21 28.23 -1.57 -14.05
N SER A 22 28.92 -1.33 -15.16
CA SER A 22 30.29 -0.82 -15.30
C SER A 22 30.49 0.47 -14.51
N GLU A 23 31.56 0.53 -13.72
CA GLU A 23 32.04 1.74 -13.06
C GLU A 23 32.48 2.79 -14.11
N ASN A 24 32.01 4.03 -13.96
CA ASN A 24 32.64 5.19 -14.55
C ASN A 24 32.80 6.25 -13.46
N SER A 25 34.05 6.55 -13.14
CA SER A 25 34.48 7.54 -12.17
C SER A 25 34.34 8.95 -12.73
N SER A 26 33.71 9.87 -12.00
CA SER A 26 33.93 11.30 -12.17
C SER A 26 33.98 12.02 -10.82
N THR A 27 34.84 13.02 -10.82
CA THR A 27 35.57 13.64 -9.72
C THR A 27 34.75 14.64 -8.91
N GLU A 28 35.23 14.87 -7.68
CA GLU A 28 34.78 15.86 -6.70
C GLU A 28 34.72 17.31 -7.22
N GLU A 29 33.76 18.08 -6.69
CA GLU A 29 34.00 19.49 -6.34
C GLU A 29 33.32 19.83 -5.01
N THR A 30 34.09 20.50 -4.15
CA THR A 30 33.75 20.86 -2.77
C THR A 30 33.25 22.30 -2.71
N GLY A 31 32.11 22.51 -2.05
CA GLY A 31 31.55 23.83 -1.75
C GLY A 31 31.17 23.95 -0.28
N LYS A 32 31.83 24.87 0.42
CA LYS A 32 31.72 25.19 1.85
C LYS A 32 30.60 26.20 2.16
N ASP A 33 30.27 26.26 3.45
CA ASP A 33 29.62 27.33 4.23
C ASP A 33 28.06 27.36 4.18
N LYS A 34 27.29 27.58 5.26
CA LYS A 34 27.55 28.25 6.55
C LYS A 34 26.46 27.91 7.59
N GLN A 35 26.85 28.02 8.87
CA GLN A 35 26.03 27.96 10.10
C GLN A 35 24.85 28.95 10.16
N ALA A 36 23.79 28.57 10.87
CA ALA A 36 22.99 29.48 11.70
C ALA A 36 22.44 28.74 12.94
N GLU A 37 22.53 29.43 14.09
CA GLU A 37 22.21 29.00 15.45
C GLU A 37 20.72 28.96 15.78
N ALA A 38 20.43 28.24 16.87
CA ALA A 38 19.15 27.98 17.49
C ALA A 38 18.55 29.17 18.27
N VAL A 39 17.22 29.18 18.45
CA VAL A 39 16.59 29.67 19.68
C VAL A 39 15.35 28.82 20.04
N SER A 40 15.32 28.45 21.31
CA SER A 40 14.31 27.71 22.07
C SER A 40 13.17 28.61 22.54
N ALA A 41 11.93 28.10 22.63
CA ALA A 41 11.03 28.39 23.75
C ALA A 41 9.80 27.44 23.75
N VAL A 42 9.72 26.65 24.81
CA VAL A 42 8.53 25.93 25.29
C VAL A 42 7.75 26.84 26.25
N PRO A 43 6.41 26.75 26.33
CA PRO A 43 5.74 26.97 27.60
C PRO A 43 4.92 25.76 28.08
N LYS A 44 4.94 25.63 29.41
CA LYS A 44 4.32 24.60 30.26
C LYS A 44 2.80 24.75 30.39
N GLU A 45 2.17 23.59 30.40
CA GLU A 45 1.20 23.06 31.37
C GLU A 45 0.67 24.00 32.48
N GLN A 46 -0.66 24.04 32.63
CA GLN A 46 -1.32 24.32 33.90
C GLN A 46 -2.66 23.56 34.01
N GLN A 47 -2.75 22.74 35.08
CA GLN A 47 -3.93 22.03 35.57
C GLN A 47 -4.88 22.96 36.34
N ASP A 48 -6.06 22.40 36.66
CA ASP A 48 -7.05 22.73 37.70
C ASP A 48 -8.40 23.16 37.09
N ALA A 49 -9.58 22.78 37.58
CA ALA A 49 -10.02 21.81 38.58
C ALA A 49 -11.55 21.65 38.39
N ALA A 50 -12.11 20.62 39.01
CA ALA A 50 -13.53 20.25 39.00
C ALA A 50 -14.48 21.37 39.49
N GLY A 51 -15.66 21.43 38.87
CA GLY A 51 -16.81 22.23 39.31
C GLY A 51 -18.11 21.54 38.96
N ASP A 52 -18.63 20.79 39.93
CA ASP A 52 -19.94 20.16 39.97
C ASP A 52 -21.05 21.22 40.05
N THR A 53 -22.06 21.16 39.18
CA THR A 53 -23.39 21.69 39.50
C THR A 53 -24.46 21.02 38.64
N SER A 54 -25.24 20.19 39.30
CA SER A 54 -26.48 19.59 38.81
C SER A 54 -27.59 20.65 38.72
N ALA A 55 -28.22 20.76 37.55
CA ALA A 55 -29.54 21.39 37.38
C ALA A 55 -30.23 20.82 36.13
N GLU A 56 -31.23 19.95 36.35
CA GLU A 56 -32.38 19.78 35.46
C GLU A 56 -33.50 20.74 35.92
N PRO A 57 -34.62 20.93 35.18
CA PRO A 57 -34.90 20.63 33.76
C PRO A 57 -35.58 21.82 33.04
N VAL A 58 -35.44 21.95 31.72
CA VAL A 58 -36.41 22.73 30.93
C VAL A 58 -36.56 22.15 29.53
N ASP A 59 -37.81 21.87 29.16
CA ASP A 59 -38.27 21.48 27.83
C ASP A 59 -37.67 22.38 26.75
N ALA A 60 -36.66 21.86 26.05
CA ALA A 60 -36.13 22.48 24.84
C ALA A 60 -36.91 21.94 23.64
N ALA A 61 -37.83 22.77 23.15
CA ALA A 61 -38.25 22.71 21.76
C ALA A 61 -36.99 22.60 20.89
N ALA A 62 -36.96 21.62 19.97
CA ALA A 62 -35.83 21.36 19.09
C ALA A 62 -35.47 22.65 18.32
N GLU A 63 -34.49 23.38 18.82
CA GLU A 63 -33.81 24.46 18.10
C GLU A 63 -33.14 23.77 16.90
N GLN A 64 -33.68 24.00 15.70
CA GLN A 64 -33.03 23.60 14.47
C GLN A 64 -31.65 24.28 14.44
N LYS A 65 -30.61 23.52 14.79
CA LYS A 65 -29.22 23.95 14.67
C LYS A 65 -28.96 24.32 13.22
N LYS A 66 -28.57 25.56 13.00
CA LYS A 66 -28.30 26.13 11.68
C LYS A 66 -27.16 25.37 11.00
N ASP A 67 -27.29 25.20 9.69
CA ASP A 67 -26.24 24.68 8.82
C ASP A 67 -24.95 25.50 9.00
N ARG A 68 -23.80 24.81 9.01
CA ARG A 68 -22.49 25.43 9.20
C ARG A 68 -21.77 25.48 7.85
N VAL A 69 -21.43 26.69 7.42
CA VAL A 69 -20.65 26.93 6.20
C VAL A 69 -19.18 27.14 6.55
N ILE A 70 -18.29 26.48 5.80
CA ILE A 70 -16.83 26.55 5.92
C ILE A 70 -16.27 27.07 4.60
N THR A 71 -15.82 28.33 4.60
CA THR A 71 -15.21 29.00 3.44
C THR A 71 -13.69 29.10 3.53
N ASP A 72 -13.11 29.01 4.73
CA ASP A 72 -11.67 28.91 4.92
C ASP A 72 -11.19 27.47 4.65
N ILE A 73 -11.19 27.09 3.38
CA ILE A 73 -10.73 25.76 2.95
C ILE A 73 -9.25 25.58 3.27
N ALA A 74 -8.45 26.63 3.25
CA ALA A 74 -7.02 26.55 3.57
C ALA A 74 -6.78 26.09 5.01
N GLY A 75 -7.53 26.64 5.98
CA GLY A 75 -7.50 26.24 7.40
C GLY A 75 -8.32 24.99 7.74
N TRP A 76 -9.18 24.51 6.84
CA TRP A 76 -10.00 23.33 7.07
C TRP A 76 -9.18 22.03 7.03
N GLU A 77 -9.21 21.26 8.12
CA GLU A 77 -8.54 19.96 8.24
C GLU A 77 -9.56 18.83 8.09
N HIS A 78 -9.57 18.17 6.93
CA HIS A 78 -10.43 17.02 6.69
C HIS A 78 -9.84 16.10 5.61
N PRO A 79 -9.95 14.76 5.72
CA PRO A 79 -9.38 13.83 4.75
C PRO A 79 -9.87 14.03 3.30
N VAL A 80 -11.12 14.47 3.13
CA VAL A 80 -11.70 14.73 1.79
C VAL A 80 -11.03 15.90 1.07
N LYS A 81 -10.46 16.87 1.82
CA LYS A 81 -9.82 18.04 1.24
C LYS A 81 -8.70 17.66 0.27
N ALA A 82 -7.85 16.69 0.63
CA ALA A 82 -6.76 16.23 -0.23
C ALA A 82 -7.26 15.64 -1.56
N ILE A 83 -8.46 15.04 -1.56
CA ILE A 83 -9.06 14.45 -2.77
C ILE A 83 -9.66 15.54 -3.67
N LEU A 84 -10.30 16.55 -3.07
CA LEU A 84 -11.01 17.62 -3.79
C LEU A 84 -10.16 18.87 -4.07
N GLN A 85 -8.91 18.89 -3.62
CA GLN A 85 -7.92 19.91 -3.98
C GLN A 85 -6.84 19.37 -4.94
N ASP A 86 -6.91 18.07 -5.27
CA ASP A 86 -6.06 17.50 -6.30
C ASP A 86 -6.64 17.82 -7.68
N LYS A 87 -5.77 18.14 -8.64
CA LYS A 87 -6.22 18.45 -9.99
C LYS A 87 -6.93 17.21 -10.58
N PRO A 88 -8.07 17.39 -11.27
CA PRO A 88 -8.59 18.65 -11.78
C PRO A 88 -9.67 19.31 -10.89
N TYR A 89 -9.82 18.88 -9.64
CA TYR A 89 -10.83 19.41 -8.72
C TYR A 89 -10.31 20.61 -7.94
N GLU A 90 -11.22 21.53 -7.61
CA GLU A 90 -10.93 22.66 -6.71
C GLU A 90 -12.11 22.87 -5.75
N LEU A 91 -11.90 22.52 -4.48
CA LEU A 91 -12.86 22.73 -3.40
C LEU A 91 -12.91 24.20 -2.99
N SER A 92 -14.06 24.86 -3.17
CA SER A 92 -14.29 26.26 -2.82
C SER A 92 -14.97 26.45 -1.46
N GLU A 93 -15.92 25.58 -1.12
CA GLU A 93 -16.75 25.71 0.08
C GLU A 93 -17.22 24.33 0.59
N VAL A 94 -17.44 24.22 1.90
CA VAL A 94 -18.14 23.08 2.50
C VAL A 94 -19.31 23.56 3.34
N GLU A 95 -20.49 23.06 3.06
CA GLU A 95 -21.69 23.28 3.87
C GLU A 95 -22.04 22.00 4.59
N LEU A 96 -22.13 22.04 5.91
CA LEU A 96 -22.49 20.88 6.72
C LEU A 96 -23.94 21.00 7.19
N SER A 97 -24.75 20.01 6.82
CA SER A 97 -26.15 19.90 7.22
C SER A 97 -26.37 18.82 8.28
N GLN A 98 -27.53 18.89 8.95
CA GLN A 98 -27.98 17.96 10.00
C GLN A 98 -26.91 17.70 11.07
N ASP A 99 -26.69 18.71 11.91
CA ASP A 99 -25.72 18.67 13.02
C ASP A 99 -24.27 18.40 12.61
N GLY A 100 -23.91 18.73 11.37
CA GLY A 100 -22.55 18.57 10.89
C GLY A 100 -22.27 17.24 10.19
N THR A 101 -23.30 16.41 9.96
CA THR A 101 -23.13 15.01 9.52
C THR A 101 -23.01 14.88 8.01
N TYR A 102 -23.79 15.62 7.24
CA TYR A 102 -23.87 15.45 5.79
C TYR A 102 -23.27 16.66 5.07
N PRO A 103 -22.06 16.50 4.49
CA PRO A 103 -21.40 17.58 3.79
C PRO A 103 -21.92 17.76 2.37
N THR A 104 -22.08 19.02 1.98
CA THR A 104 -22.12 19.48 0.59
C THR A 104 -20.78 20.12 0.27
N PHE A 105 -20.02 19.50 -0.62
CA PHE A 105 -18.77 20.02 -1.12
C PHE A 105 -19.02 20.82 -2.41
N TYR A 106 -18.66 22.09 -2.41
CA TYR A 106 -18.71 22.95 -3.58
C TYR A 106 -17.37 22.81 -4.31
N VAL A 107 -17.40 22.19 -5.48
CA VAL A 107 -16.19 21.74 -6.19
C VAL A 107 -16.24 22.18 -7.63
N HIS A 108 -15.18 22.82 -8.09
CA HIS A 108 -15.00 23.12 -9.52
C HIS A 108 -14.29 21.93 -10.16
N TYR A 109 -14.80 21.46 -11.30
CA TYR A 109 -14.12 20.48 -12.14
C TYR A 109 -14.31 20.81 -13.62
N PRO A 110 -13.29 20.60 -14.47
CA PRO A 110 -13.31 21.01 -15.86
C PRO A 110 -14.29 20.14 -16.64
N ASN A 111 -15.40 20.77 -17.02
CA ASN A 111 -16.48 20.22 -17.84
C ASN A 111 -17.32 19.12 -17.15
N GLY A 112 -18.64 19.16 -17.33
CA GLY A 112 -19.58 18.06 -17.02
C GLY A 112 -19.30 16.72 -17.73
N GLY A 113 -18.16 16.59 -18.42
CA GLY A 113 -17.61 15.34 -18.93
C GLY A 113 -17.14 14.38 -17.83
N ALA A 114 -16.86 14.86 -16.61
CA ALA A 114 -16.56 13.98 -15.47
C ALA A 114 -17.69 12.97 -15.21
N LEU A 115 -18.95 13.37 -15.37
CA LEU A 115 -20.08 12.44 -15.29
C LEU A 115 -20.09 11.42 -16.43
N LYS A 116 -19.57 11.76 -17.63
CA LYS A 116 -19.57 10.89 -18.82
C LYS A 116 -18.61 9.72 -18.69
N ASP A 117 -17.50 9.88 -17.98
CA ASP A 117 -16.61 8.78 -17.58
C ASP A 117 -17.10 8.19 -16.25
N SER A 118 -18.14 7.35 -16.33
CA SER A 118 -18.82 6.83 -15.16
C SER A 118 -17.92 6.00 -14.25
N ALA A 119 -16.84 5.40 -14.76
CA ALA A 119 -15.94 4.56 -13.96
C ALA A 119 -14.93 5.40 -13.19
N ALA A 120 -14.23 6.33 -13.84
CA ALA A 120 -13.28 7.21 -13.17
C ALA A 120 -13.97 8.08 -12.11
N PHE A 121 -15.14 8.62 -12.43
CA PHE A 121 -15.93 9.42 -11.49
C PHE A 121 -16.40 8.60 -10.29
N GLN A 122 -16.85 7.36 -10.50
CA GLN A 122 -17.19 6.47 -9.38
C GLN A 122 -16.02 6.20 -8.45
N GLN A 123 -14.81 6.02 -8.98
CA GLN A 123 -13.62 5.84 -8.14
C GLN A 123 -13.38 7.08 -7.27
N VAL A 124 -13.54 8.28 -7.81
CA VAL A 124 -13.46 9.53 -7.05
C VAL A 124 -14.54 9.57 -5.96
N LEU A 125 -15.80 9.26 -6.29
CA LEU A 125 -16.88 9.21 -5.29
C LEU A 125 -16.59 8.19 -4.18
N MET A 126 -16.04 7.02 -4.53
CA MET A 126 -15.65 6.00 -3.56
C MET A 126 -14.49 6.45 -2.66
N LYS A 127 -13.49 7.16 -3.21
CA LYS A 127 -12.40 7.75 -2.42
C LYS A 127 -12.95 8.78 -1.42
N ILE A 128 -13.84 9.67 -1.87
CA ILE A 128 -14.51 10.65 -1.01
C ILE A 128 -15.34 9.94 0.06
N GLY A 129 -16.13 8.93 -0.33
CA GLY A 129 -16.90 8.12 0.60
C GLY A 129 -16.02 7.49 1.69
N LYS A 130 -14.91 6.85 1.32
CA LYS A 130 -13.96 6.27 2.28
C LYS A 130 -13.38 7.34 3.23
N ALA A 131 -12.94 8.47 2.69
CA ALA A 131 -12.39 9.59 3.45
C ALA A 131 -13.44 10.27 4.36
N ASN A 132 -14.70 10.23 3.96
CA ASN A 132 -15.86 10.76 4.67
C ASN A 132 -16.56 9.70 5.55
N GLY A 133 -15.92 8.56 5.84
CA GLY A 133 -16.49 7.52 6.72
C GLY A 133 -17.77 6.85 6.19
N TYR A 134 -17.96 6.87 4.86
CA TYR A 134 -19.13 6.38 4.11
C TYR A 134 -20.45 7.05 4.53
N TRP A 135 -20.39 8.29 4.98
CA TRP A 135 -21.57 9.15 5.08
C TRP A 135 -21.96 9.67 3.69
N ASP A 136 -23.26 9.81 3.49
CA ASP A 136 -23.82 10.45 2.29
C ASP A 136 -23.27 11.87 2.15
N PHE A 137 -23.11 12.33 0.91
CA PHE A 137 -22.62 13.68 0.63
C PHE A 137 -23.16 14.20 -0.70
N THR A 138 -23.04 15.51 -0.90
CA THR A 138 -23.35 16.16 -2.17
C THR A 138 -22.10 16.81 -2.75
N LEU A 139 -21.83 16.63 -4.05
CA LEU A 139 -20.90 17.47 -4.81
C LEU A 139 -21.70 18.48 -5.62
N LYS A 140 -21.42 19.76 -5.45
CA LYS A 140 -22.06 20.82 -6.22
C LYS A 140 -21.02 21.52 -7.07
N ASN A 141 -21.17 21.45 -8.38
CA ASN A 141 -20.34 22.21 -9.31
C ASN A 141 -20.96 23.57 -9.58
N GLU A 142 -20.24 24.60 -9.18
CA GLU A 142 -20.70 25.98 -9.33
C GLU A 142 -20.70 26.45 -10.79
N GLN A 143 -19.88 25.84 -11.65
CA GLN A 143 -19.71 26.28 -13.04
C GLN A 143 -20.90 25.89 -13.93
N ASP A 144 -21.45 24.69 -13.74
CA ASP A 144 -22.53 24.14 -14.56
C ASP A 144 -23.81 23.83 -13.76
N ASN A 145 -23.85 24.21 -12.48
CA ASN A 145 -24.96 24.00 -11.56
C ASN A 145 -25.41 22.54 -11.47
N ILE A 146 -24.45 21.60 -11.57
CA ILE A 146 -24.68 20.17 -11.37
C ILE A 146 -24.53 19.84 -9.89
N ALA A 147 -25.54 19.20 -9.31
CA ALA A 147 -25.52 18.61 -7.97
C ALA A 147 -25.52 17.08 -8.06
N VAL A 148 -24.48 16.45 -7.52
CA VAL A 148 -24.34 14.99 -7.44
C VAL A 148 -24.55 14.57 -5.98
N GLN A 149 -25.70 14.01 -5.68
CA GLN A 149 -25.99 13.45 -4.36
C GLN A 149 -25.56 11.99 -4.35
N VAL A 150 -24.81 11.60 -3.34
CA VAL A 150 -24.16 10.30 -3.26
C VAL A 150 -24.59 9.61 -1.98
N HIS A 151 -25.20 8.44 -2.12
CA HIS A 151 -25.69 7.66 -1.00
C HIS A 151 -24.86 6.38 -0.82
N PHE A 152 -24.49 6.05 0.42
CA PHE A 152 -23.70 4.87 0.74
C PHE A 152 -24.45 3.89 1.65
N ASP A 153 -24.24 2.60 1.40
CA ASP A 153 -24.52 1.55 2.39
C ASP A 153 -23.30 1.47 3.32
N LYS A 154 -23.36 2.23 4.42
CA LYS A 154 -22.26 2.37 5.38
C LYS A 154 -21.82 1.03 5.98
N THR A 155 -22.76 0.11 6.22
CA THR A 155 -22.46 -1.22 6.76
C THR A 155 -21.65 -2.05 5.79
N LYS A 156 -22.00 -2.00 4.50
CA LYS A 156 -21.28 -2.72 3.44
C LYS A 156 -20.14 -1.93 2.82
N LYS A 157 -19.93 -0.68 3.25
CA LYS A 157 -18.88 0.23 2.74
C LYS A 157 -18.90 0.34 1.21
N ARG A 158 -20.09 0.44 0.63
CA ARG A 158 -20.28 0.51 -0.83
C ARG A 158 -21.25 1.61 -1.24
N LEU A 159 -21.08 2.11 -2.45
CA LEU A 159 -21.98 3.07 -3.07
C LEU A 159 -23.36 2.43 -3.29
N ALA A 160 -24.42 3.08 -2.80
CA ALA A 160 -25.80 2.61 -2.88
C ALA A 160 -26.54 3.24 -4.07
N SER A 161 -26.44 4.56 -4.22
CA SER A 161 -27.02 5.28 -5.36
C SER A 161 -26.33 6.62 -5.59
N ILE A 162 -26.50 7.14 -6.82
CA ILE A 162 -26.10 8.49 -7.20
C ILE A 162 -27.33 9.18 -7.77
N LEU A 163 -27.59 10.42 -7.36
CA LEU A 163 -28.58 11.29 -8.00
C LEU A 163 -27.84 12.47 -8.63
N VAL A 164 -28.11 12.75 -9.90
CA VAL A 164 -27.60 13.94 -10.59
C VAL A 164 -28.78 14.88 -10.79
N ASN A 165 -28.71 16.07 -10.18
CA ASN A 165 -29.78 17.07 -10.17
C ASN A 165 -31.13 16.51 -9.69
N GLY A 166 -31.10 15.58 -8.73
CA GLY A 166 -32.28 14.93 -8.17
C GLY A 166 -32.82 13.76 -9.00
N GLU A 167 -32.26 13.48 -10.17
CA GLU A 167 -32.62 12.31 -10.97
C GLU A 167 -31.66 11.15 -10.70
N THR A 168 -32.18 9.93 -10.61
CA THR A 168 -31.35 8.73 -10.44
C THR A 168 -30.34 8.62 -11.57
N TYR A 169 -29.07 8.71 -11.23
CA TYR A 169 -27.98 8.54 -12.17
C TYR A 169 -27.70 7.05 -12.32
N GLU A 170 -28.28 6.49 -13.37
CA GLU A 170 -28.09 5.11 -13.77
C GLU A 170 -26.67 4.92 -14.33
N LEU A 171 -25.77 4.44 -13.48
CA LEU A 171 -24.38 4.15 -13.83
C LEU A 171 -24.32 3.31 -15.13
N GLY A 172 -23.75 3.91 -16.18
CA GLY A 172 -23.37 3.21 -17.41
C GLY A 172 -24.38 3.21 -18.57
N GLN A 173 -25.37 4.10 -18.62
CA GLN A 173 -26.06 4.36 -19.89
C GLN A 173 -25.19 5.19 -20.86
N SER A 174 -24.16 4.56 -21.43
CA SER A 174 -23.82 4.90 -22.82
C SER A 174 -25.06 4.59 -23.68
N ASN A 175 -25.19 5.17 -24.87
CA ASN A 175 -26.33 5.02 -25.79
C ASN A 175 -26.51 3.57 -26.30
N VAL A 176 -26.68 2.60 -25.41
CA VAL A 176 -26.84 1.19 -25.72
C VAL A 176 -28.32 0.98 -26.02
N LYS A 177 -28.60 0.52 -27.24
CA LYS A 177 -29.96 0.16 -27.62
C LYS A 177 -30.47 -0.93 -26.69
N ASN A 178 -31.67 -0.75 -26.16
CA ASN A 178 -32.36 -1.74 -25.32
C ASN A 178 -32.20 -3.15 -25.91
N GLY A 179 -31.48 -4.03 -25.21
CA GLY A 179 -31.22 -5.43 -25.61
C GLY A 179 -29.75 -5.82 -25.82
N GLU A 180 -28.84 -4.85 -25.99
CA GLU A 180 -27.42 -5.12 -26.26
C GLU A 180 -26.56 -5.34 -25.01
N VAL A 181 -27.09 -5.09 -23.82
CA VAL A 181 -26.42 -5.32 -22.52
C VAL A 181 -27.31 -6.07 -21.55
N VAL A 182 -26.68 -6.68 -20.54
CA VAL A 182 -27.32 -7.25 -19.36
C VAL A 182 -26.79 -6.49 -18.15
N ARG A 183 -27.70 -6.01 -17.31
CA ARG A 183 -27.35 -5.46 -16.00
C ARG A 183 -27.36 -6.57 -14.96
N THR A 184 -26.34 -6.61 -14.12
CA THR A 184 -26.20 -7.60 -13.04
C THR A 184 -26.93 -7.14 -11.78
N ALA A 185 -27.08 -8.02 -10.79
CA ALA A 185 -27.65 -7.66 -9.49
C ALA A 185 -26.81 -6.60 -8.75
N ASN A 186 -25.52 -6.51 -9.07
CA ASN A 186 -24.59 -5.52 -8.53
C ASN A 186 -24.52 -4.23 -9.38
N GLY A 187 -25.39 -4.06 -10.38
CA GLY A 187 -25.43 -2.87 -11.23
C GLY A 187 -24.37 -2.82 -12.33
N VAL A 188 -23.53 -3.85 -12.46
CA VAL A 188 -22.53 -3.95 -13.53
C VAL A 188 -23.24 -4.09 -14.88
N ILE A 189 -22.75 -3.41 -15.92
CA ILE A 189 -23.29 -3.50 -17.27
C ILE A 189 -22.37 -4.38 -18.11
N VAL A 190 -22.94 -5.47 -18.64
CA VAL A 190 -22.20 -6.47 -19.40
C VAL A 190 -22.76 -6.54 -20.82
N PRO A 191 -21.98 -6.27 -21.87
CA PRO A 191 -22.41 -6.46 -23.25
C PRO A 191 -22.87 -7.88 -23.52
N ARG A 192 -24.01 -8.03 -24.23
CA ARG A 192 -24.67 -9.31 -24.51
C ARG A 192 -23.72 -10.31 -25.18
N LYS A 193 -22.77 -9.83 -25.98
CA LYS A 193 -21.75 -10.65 -26.66
C LYS A 193 -20.92 -11.52 -25.69
N TYR A 194 -20.75 -11.10 -24.43
CA TYR A 194 -20.03 -11.87 -23.41
C TYR A 194 -20.91 -12.83 -22.61
N VAL A 195 -22.22 -12.59 -22.54
CA VAL A 195 -23.15 -13.29 -21.64
C VAL A 195 -23.16 -14.79 -21.86
N ASP A 196 -23.21 -15.23 -23.13
CA ASP A 196 -23.27 -16.65 -23.45
C ASP A 196 -21.93 -17.34 -23.15
N TYR A 197 -20.81 -16.66 -23.40
CA TYR A 197 -19.49 -17.17 -23.04
C TYR A 197 -19.35 -17.34 -21.51
N LEU A 198 -19.75 -16.32 -20.74
CA LEU A 198 -19.72 -16.33 -19.28
C LEU A 198 -20.54 -17.50 -18.71
N LYS A 199 -21.74 -17.74 -19.23
CA LYS A 199 -22.56 -18.92 -18.86
C LYS A 199 -21.86 -20.23 -19.19
N ASN A 200 -21.20 -20.33 -20.34
CA ASN A 200 -20.49 -21.54 -20.75
C ASN A 200 -19.32 -21.88 -19.82
N ILE A 201 -18.64 -20.88 -19.26
CA ILE A 201 -17.61 -21.07 -18.24
C ILE A 201 -18.18 -21.13 -16.81
N LYS A 202 -19.50 -21.30 -16.67
CA LYS A 202 -20.25 -21.42 -15.41
C LYS A 202 -20.11 -20.20 -14.49
N LEU A 203 -19.92 -19.02 -15.06
CA LEU A 203 -20.05 -17.76 -14.33
C LEU A 203 -21.48 -17.23 -14.44
N ASP A 204 -22.12 -17.02 -13.29
CA ASP A 204 -23.40 -16.33 -13.24
C ASP A 204 -23.18 -14.83 -13.48
N VAL A 205 -23.69 -14.34 -14.60
CA VAL A 205 -23.64 -12.92 -14.96
C VAL A 205 -24.25 -12.05 -13.85
N GLN A 206 -25.24 -12.55 -13.11
CA GLN A 206 -25.86 -11.77 -12.02
C GLN A 206 -24.92 -11.54 -10.83
N GLN A 207 -23.85 -12.33 -10.70
CA GLN A 207 -22.88 -12.25 -9.60
C GLN A 207 -21.61 -11.48 -9.96
N LEU A 208 -21.53 -10.91 -11.16
CA LEU A 208 -20.36 -10.12 -11.53
C LEU A 208 -20.34 -8.80 -10.76
N SER A 209 -19.15 -8.46 -10.28
CA SER A 209 -18.87 -7.24 -9.52
C SER A 209 -17.98 -6.25 -10.26
N PHE A 210 -17.37 -6.68 -11.37
CA PHE A 210 -16.61 -5.82 -12.25
C PHE A 210 -16.75 -6.27 -13.72
N PHE A 211 -16.90 -5.29 -14.61
CA PHE A 211 -16.80 -5.46 -16.05
C PHE A 211 -16.24 -4.17 -16.65
N GLN A 212 -15.18 -4.26 -17.44
CA GLN A 212 -14.65 -3.14 -18.21
C GLN A 212 -14.02 -3.64 -19.51
N GLU A 213 -14.21 -2.89 -20.60
CA GLU A 213 -13.49 -3.10 -21.86
C GLU A 213 -12.37 -2.05 -21.99
N ALA A 214 -11.18 -2.46 -22.40
CA ALA A 214 -10.04 -1.60 -22.72
C ALA A 214 -9.10 -2.28 -23.71
N ASP A 215 -8.36 -1.50 -24.50
CA ASP A 215 -7.25 -2.00 -25.32
C ASP A 215 -6.01 -2.16 -24.43
N LEU A 216 -5.70 -3.40 -24.04
CA LEU A 216 -4.67 -3.72 -23.04
C LEU A 216 -3.28 -3.95 -23.64
N ASP A 217 -3.18 -4.20 -24.94
CA ASP A 217 -1.92 -4.45 -25.65
C ASP A 217 -1.62 -3.45 -26.79
N GLY A 218 -2.52 -2.48 -27.03
CA GLY A 218 -2.34 -1.42 -28.01
C GLY A 218 -2.60 -1.87 -29.45
N ASP A 219 -3.21 -3.04 -29.66
CA ASP A 219 -3.50 -3.57 -30.99
C ASP A 219 -4.80 -3.00 -31.62
N GLY A 220 -5.50 -2.14 -30.88
CA GLY A 220 -6.77 -1.51 -31.28
C GLY A 220 -8.00 -2.40 -31.06
N VAL A 221 -7.83 -3.65 -30.61
CA VAL A 221 -8.91 -4.53 -30.17
C VAL A 221 -9.13 -4.30 -28.67
N GLN A 222 -10.40 -4.36 -28.26
CA GLN A 222 -10.75 -4.22 -26.84
C GLN A 222 -10.79 -5.60 -26.17
N GLU A 223 -10.13 -5.72 -25.02
CA GLU A 223 -10.27 -6.83 -24.10
C GLU A 223 -11.27 -6.49 -22.99
N ALA A 224 -12.06 -7.49 -22.60
CA ALA A 224 -12.93 -7.39 -21.44
C ALA A 224 -12.26 -8.00 -20.21
N ILE A 225 -12.30 -7.27 -19.10
CA ILE A 225 -11.92 -7.69 -17.77
C ILE A 225 -13.19 -7.98 -16.98
N VAL A 226 -13.28 -9.17 -16.38
CA VAL A 226 -14.48 -9.62 -15.65
C VAL A 226 -14.11 -10.18 -14.29
N ARG A 227 -14.77 -9.71 -13.22
CA ARG A 227 -14.67 -10.29 -11.86
C ARG A 227 -16.02 -10.83 -11.39
N SER A 228 -15.99 -12.00 -10.75
CA SER A 228 -17.11 -12.55 -9.99
C SER A 228 -16.80 -12.59 -8.50
N ASP A 229 -17.73 -12.12 -7.66
CA ASP A 229 -17.58 -12.16 -6.20
C ASP A 229 -17.69 -13.59 -5.64
N TYR A 230 -18.31 -14.50 -6.39
CA TYR A 230 -18.59 -15.86 -5.90
C TYR A 230 -17.32 -16.72 -5.77
N ASN A 231 -16.38 -16.56 -6.68
CA ASN A 231 -15.17 -17.40 -6.75
C ASN A 231 -13.87 -16.59 -6.72
N ASN A 232 -13.96 -15.27 -6.55
CA ASN A 232 -12.81 -14.37 -6.52
C ASN A 232 -11.92 -14.43 -7.79
N ASN A 233 -12.46 -14.96 -8.89
CA ASN A 233 -11.73 -15.09 -10.15
C ASN A 233 -11.85 -13.82 -10.98
N VAL A 234 -10.76 -13.48 -11.64
CA VAL A 234 -10.67 -12.36 -12.58
C VAL A 234 -10.23 -12.92 -13.92
N TYR A 235 -11.00 -12.63 -14.96
CA TYR A 235 -10.78 -13.17 -16.31
C TYR A 235 -10.53 -12.04 -17.29
N VAL A 236 -9.62 -12.27 -18.23
CA VAL A 236 -9.41 -11.40 -19.40
C VAL A 236 -9.94 -12.12 -20.63
N MET A 237 -10.70 -11.42 -21.46
CA MET A 237 -11.36 -11.98 -22.64
C MET A 237 -11.18 -11.07 -23.84
N GLN A 238 -11.19 -11.63 -25.04
CA GLN A 238 -11.14 -10.88 -26.28
C GLN A 238 -12.22 -11.39 -27.24
N VAL A 239 -12.78 -10.50 -28.05
CA VAL A 239 -13.68 -10.86 -29.14
C VAL A 239 -12.86 -10.94 -30.43
N ASP A 240 -12.88 -12.08 -31.10
CA ASP A 240 -12.19 -12.22 -32.38
C ASP A 240 -12.93 -11.49 -33.53
N ALA A 241 -12.29 -11.43 -34.71
CA ALA A 241 -12.86 -10.77 -35.89
C ALA A 241 -14.20 -11.37 -36.37
N LYS A 242 -14.60 -12.56 -35.89
CA LYS A 242 -15.88 -13.21 -36.19
C LYS A 242 -16.93 -12.99 -35.10
N GLY A 243 -16.62 -12.17 -34.10
CA GLY A 243 -17.52 -11.91 -32.97
C GLY A 243 -17.50 -13.00 -31.89
N LYS A 244 -16.56 -13.97 -31.96
CA LYS A 244 -16.47 -15.04 -30.97
C LYS A 244 -15.60 -14.59 -29.79
N VAL A 245 -16.17 -14.68 -28.58
CA VAL A 245 -15.44 -14.45 -27.32
C VAL A 245 -14.50 -15.62 -27.03
N LYS A 246 -13.27 -15.31 -26.64
CA LYS A 246 -12.29 -16.23 -26.06
C LYS A 246 -11.71 -15.65 -24.78
N GLN A 247 -11.43 -16.49 -23.80
CA GLN A 247 -10.61 -16.13 -22.65
C GLN A 247 -9.13 -16.11 -23.04
N LEU A 248 -8.38 -15.15 -22.49
CA LEU A 248 -6.94 -15.02 -22.62
C LEU A 248 -6.28 -15.51 -21.32
N GLY A 249 -5.59 -16.65 -21.37
CA GLY A 249 -4.94 -17.25 -20.20
C GLY A 249 -5.91 -17.89 -19.19
N GLU A 250 -5.42 -18.15 -17.98
CA GLU A 250 -6.23 -18.61 -16.84
C GLU A 250 -6.83 -17.41 -16.06
N SER A 251 -7.46 -17.67 -14.91
CA SER A 251 -7.82 -16.58 -13.98
C SER A 251 -6.55 -15.88 -13.51
N ILE A 252 -6.54 -14.56 -13.52
CA ILE A 252 -5.38 -13.75 -13.12
C ILE A 252 -5.34 -13.45 -11.61
N SER A 253 -6.30 -13.96 -10.82
CA SER A 253 -6.26 -13.83 -9.37
C SER A 253 -5.56 -15.04 -8.72
N MET A 254 -4.58 -14.78 -7.85
CA MET A 254 -3.83 -15.82 -7.15
C MET A 254 -3.93 -15.67 -5.62
N GLY A 255 -4.50 -16.67 -4.95
CA GLY A 255 -4.32 -16.96 -3.51
C GLY A 255 -4.93 -15.99 -2.48
N TYR A 256 -5.02 -14.70 -2.81
CA TYR A 256 -5.54 -13.64 -1.94
C TYR A 256 -6.96 -13.27 -2.31
N GLU A 257 -7.69 -12.71 -1.34
CA GLU A 257 -8.96 -12.05 -1.62
C GLU A 257 -8.68 -10.83 -2.51
N VAL A 258 -9.26 -10.82 -3.71
CA VAL A 258 -9.23 -9.65 -4.59
C VAL A 258 -10.39 -8.79 -4.13
N TYR A 259 -10.14 -7.64 -3.52
CA TYR A 259 -11.20 -6.73 -3.06
C TYR A 259 -11.53 -5.67 -4.11
N GLU A 260 -10.60 -5.39 -5.02
CA GLU A 260 -10.71 -4.34 -6.04
C GLU A 260 -10.16 -4.85 -7.38
N VAL A 261 -10.85 -4.50 -8.47
CA VAL A 261 -10.30 -4.59 -9.83
C VAL A 261 -10.47 -3.23 -10.47
N ALA A 262 -9.42 -2.72 -11.07
CA ALA A 262 -9.41 -1.42 -11.74
C ALA A 262 -8.44 -1.42 -12.92
N LEU A 263 -8.58 -0.46 -13.82
CA LEU A 263 -7.53 -0.09 -14.77
C LEU A 263 -6.75 1.09 -14.22
N VAL A 264 -5.43 1.02 -14.32
CA VAL A 264 -4.52 2.12 -13.98
C VAL A 264 -3.56 2.39 -15.13
N TYR A 265 -3.12 3.64 -15.26
CA TYR A 265 -2.17 4.05 -16.29
C TYR A 265 -0.79 4.23 -15.66
N LEU A 266 0.26 3.82 -16.36
CA LEU A 266 1.65 3.98 -15.89
C LEU A 266 2.35 5.08 -16.69
N GLN A 267 3.32 5.78 -16.10
CA GLN A 267 3.98 6.94 -16.72
C GLN A 267 4.67 6.62 -18.05
N ASP A 268 5.22 5.42 -18.20
CA ASP A 268 6.12 5.03 -19.29
C ASP A 268 5.45 4.27 -20.44
N ARG A 269 4.11 4.14 -20.41
CA ARG A 269 3.36 3.47 -21.46
C ARG A 269 1.97 4.07 -21.70
N PRO A 270 1.42 3.92 -22.91
CA PRO A 270 0.10 4.46 -23.22
C PRO A 270 -1.05 3.51 -22.85
N GLU A 271 -0.83 2.18 -22.86
CA GLU A 271 -1.87 1.22 -22.53
C GLU A 271 -2.10 1.12 -21.01
N PRO A 272 -3.35 0.96 -20.55
CA PRO A 272 -3.62 0.69 -19.14
C PRO A 272 -3.17 -0.71 -18.73
N VAL A 273 -2.93 -0.89 -17.44
CA VAL A 273 -2.70 -2.20 -16.81
C VAL A 273 -3.86 -2.52 -15.85
N ILE A 274 -4.12 -3.81 -15.66
CA ILE A 274 -5.12 -4.28 -14.72
C ILE A 274 -4.51 -4.24 -13.32
N LYS A 275 -5.13 -3.49 -12.42
CA LYS A 275 -4.83 -3.53 -10.98
C LYS A 275 -5.78 -4.49 -10.29
N LEU A 276 -5.22 -5.45 -9.56
CA LEU A 276 -5.93 -6.27 -8.59
C LEU A 276 -5.56 -5.76 -7.19
N GLY A 277 -6.52 -5.24 -6.42
CA GLY A 277 -6.32 -4.95 -5.00
C GLY A 277 -6.41 -6.24 -4.20
N LEU A 278 -5.36 -6.57 -3.44
CA LEU A 278 -5.21 -7.82 -2.69
C LEU A 278 -5.32 -7.57 -1.18
N GLY A 279 -6.17 -8.35 -0.50
CA GLY A 279 -6.38 -8.28 0.94
C GLY A 279 -6.14 -9.63 1.61
N MET A 280 -5.48 -9.59 2.78
CA MET A 280 -5.46 -10.72 3.73
C MET A 280 -5.26 -10.20 5.15
N GLY A 281 -6.21 -10.49 6.04
CA GLY A 281 -6.13 -10.03 7.43
C GLY A 281 -6.18 -8.51 7.54
N SER A 282 -5.16 -7.90 8.15
CA SER A 282 -5.04 -6.45 8.29
C SER A 282 -4.19 -5.80 7.20
N GLY A 283 -3.60 -6.60 6.31
CA GLY A 283 -2.68 -6.14 5.28
C GLY A 283 -3.35 -5.97 3.92
N TRP A 284 -2.86 -4.98 3.18
CA TRP A 284 -3.33 -4.63 1.85
C TRP A 284 -2.16 -4.55 0.88
N GLY A 285 -2.40 -4.95 -0.36
CA GLY A 285 -1.47 -4.73 -1.44
C GLY A 285 -2.14 -4.82 -2.79
N PHE A 286 -1.34 -5.06 -3.82
CA PHE A 286 -1.82 -5.11 -5.19
C PHE A 286 -0.99 -6.04 -6.08
N GLU A 287 -1.59 -6.38 -7.19
CA GLU A 287 -0.94 -7.00 -8.34
C GLU A 287 -1.28 -6.18 -9.58
N LEU A 288 -0.28 -5.85 -10.40
CA LEU A 288 -0.47 -5.24 -11.71
C LEU A 288 -0.25 -6.30 -12.78
N VAL A 289 -1.22 -6.43 -13.67
CA VAL A 289 -1.21 -7.40 -14.77
C VAL A 289 -1.27 -6.64 -16.09
N THR A 290 -0.32 -6.91 -16.97
CA THR A 290 -0.29 -6.41 -18.35
C THR A 290 -0.73 -7.51 -19.31
N LEU A 291 -1.11 -7.14 -20.53
CA LEU A 291 -1.25 -8.10 -21.63
C LEU A 291 0.02 -8.07 -22.49
N LYS A 292 0.64 -9.22 -22.72
CA LYS A 292 1.79 -9.37 -23.62
C LYS A 292 1.56 -10.58 -24.52
N ASP A 293 1.65 -10.38 -25.83
CA ASP A 293 1.38 -11.43 -26.82
C ASP A 293 0.04 -12.15 -26.57
N LYS A 294 -0.98 -11.41 -26.13
CA LYS A 294 -2.34 -11.91 -25.81
C LYS A 294 -2.39 -12.87 -24.61
N VAL A 295 -1.38 -12.82 -23.75
CA VAL A 295 -1.31 -13.55 -22.49
C VAL A 295 -1.20 -12.55 -21.34
N PRO A 296 -2.08 -12.64 -20.32
CA PRO A 296 -1.91 -11.83 -19.12
C PRO A 296 -0.61 -12.21 -18.40
N GLU A 297 0.23 -11.21 -18.12
CA GLU A 297 1.49 -11.36 -17.40
C GLU A 297 1.54 -10.44 -16.19
N VAL A 298 2.04 -10.95 -15.07
CA VAL A 298 2.25 -10.16 -13.86
C VAL A 298 3.40 -9.20 -14.09
N LEU A 299 3.10 -7.90 -14.07
CA LEU A 299 4.09 -6.84 -14.15
C LEU A 299 4.77 -6.61 -12.79
N VAL A 300 3.97 -6.55 -11.73
CA VAL A 300 4.46 -6.45 -10.36
C VAL A 300 3.44 -7.05 -9.41
N TYR A 301 3.95 -7.75 -8.39
CA TYR A 301 3.18 -8.24 -7.26
C TYR A 301 3.75 -7.62 -5.98
N SER A 302 2.91 -6.95 -5.20
CA SER A 302 3.28 -6.45 -3.88
C SER A 302 2.12 -6.65 -2.92
N ALA A 303 2.19 -7.72 -2.14
CA ALA A 303 1.32 -7.94 -0.99
C ALA A 303 2.05 -8.77 0.07
N SER A 304 1.67 -8.59 1.33
CA SER A 304 2.29 -9.29 2.46
C SER A 304 1.70 -10.67 2.69
N ALA A 305 2.54 -11.70 2.65
CA ALA A 305 2.14 -13.08 2.98
C ALA A 305 1.80 -13.30 4.46
N THR A 306 2.10 -12.33 5.32
CA THR A 306 1.72 -12.37 6.73
C THR A 306 0.36 -11.70 6.96
N GLY A 307 -0.21 -11.04 5.95
CA GLY A 307 -1.39 -10.20 6.09
C GLY A 307 -1.14 -8.97 6.96
N SER A 308 0.09 -8.44 6.97
CA SER A 308 0.47 -7.22 7.69
C SER A 308 1.34 -6.33 6.82
N GLY A 309 1.00 -5.05 6.75
CA GLY A 309 1.63 -4.09 5.85
C GLY A 309 0.63 -3.44 4.89
N GLU A 310 1.07 -2.37 4.25
CA GLU A 310 0.27 -1.59 3.31
C GLU A 310 1.13 -1.28 2.09
N ASP A 311 0.66 -1.68 0.91
CA ASP A 311 1.31 -1.36 -0.36
C ASP A 311 0.41 -0.48 -1.20
N GLU A 312 0.98 0.62 -1.69
CA GLU A 312 0.23 1.67 -2.36
C GLU A 312 0.92 2.11 -3.64
N LEU A 313 0.16 2.18 -4.74
CA LEU A 313 0.62 2.80 -5.98
C LEU A 313 0.75 4.31 -5.76
N VAL A 314 1.79 4.91 -6.35
CA VAL A 314 2.11 6.33 -6.22
C VAL A 314 2.03 6.99 -7.59
N ASP A 315 1.28 8.09 -7.65
CA ASP A 315 1.32 9.09 -8.71
C ASP A 315 1.92 10.35 -8.07
N SER A 316 3.24 10.52 -8.20
CA SER A 316 3.96 11.58 -7.49
C SER A 316 3.79 12.97 -8.11
N ASN A 317 3.33 13.04 -9.36
CA ASN A 317 3.16 14.29 -10.12
C ASN A 317 1.69 14.69 -10.31
N HIS A 318 0.76 13.86 -9.87
CA HIS A 318 -0.69 14.05 -9.95
C HIS A 318 -1.20 14.22 -11.40
N ASP A 319 -0.60 13.49 -12.35
CA ASP A 319 -1.03 13.50 -13.75
C ASP A 319 -2.03 12.38 -14.10
N GLY A 320 -2.42 11.58 -13.10
CA GLY A 320 -3.32 10.44 -13.23
C GLY A 320 -2.60 9.15 -13.62
N LYS A 321 -1.27 9.16 -13.73
CA LYS A 321 -0.45 7.99 -14.05
C LYS A 321 0.47 7.63 -12.89
N ILE A 322 0.60 6.33 -12.69
CA ILE A 322 1.45 5.77 -11.64
C ILE A 322 2.91 5.82 -12.10
N ASP A 323 3.75 6.39 -11.25
CA ASP A 323 5.20 6.51 -11.46
C ASP A 323 6.03 5.76 -10.40
N GLY A 324 5.36 5.12 -9.44
CA GLY A 324 6.01 4.32 -8.41
C GLY A 324 5.03 3.57 -7.52
N TYR A 325 5.56 2.96 -6.47
CA TYR A 325 4.75 2.44 -5.37
C TYR A 325 5.57 2.40 -4.08
N THR A 326 4.89 2.33 -2.95
CA THR A 326 5.49 2.08 -1.64
C THR A 326 5.08 0.73 -1.09
N GLN A 327 5.98 0.10 -0.35
CA GLN A 327 5.74 -1.14 0.36
C GLN A 327 6.08 -0.95 1.84
N ALA A 328 5.06 -0.94 2.70
CA ALA A 328 5.21 -0.85 4.14
C ALA A 328 5.08 -2.23 4.79
N ARG A 329 6.04 -2.61 5.63
CA ARG A 329 6.05 -3.89 6.37
C ARG A 329 6.38 -3.64 7.83
N TYR A 330 5.76 -4.41 8.72
CA TYR A 330 6.00 -4.34 10.16
C TYR A 330 5.77 -5.69 10.86
N SER A 331 5.72 -6.79 10.11
CA SER A 331 5.52 -8.15 10.63
C SER A 331 6.83 -8.90 10.86
N TYR A 332 6.70 -10.16 11.28
CA TYR A 332 7.82 -11.03 11.62
C TYR A 332 8.79 -11.30 10.45
N ASP A 333 8.33 -11.19 9.20
CA ASP A 333 9.15 -11.31 7.97
C ASP A 333 10.17 -10.17 7.82
N VAL A 334 9.86 -8.99 8.38
CA VAL A 334 10.80 -7.87 8.55
C VAL A 334 11.25 -7.73 10.01
N LEU A 335 11.17 -8.81 10.77
CA LEU A 335 11.64 -8.90 12.16
C LEU A 335 10.99 -7.84 13.07
N ASN A 336 9.76 -7.46 12.77
CA ASN A 336 8.98 -6.42 13.44
C ASN A 336 9.61 -5.01 13.39
N TYR A 337 10.51 -4.75 12.45
CA TYR A 337 10.92 -3.38 12.12
C TYR A 337 9.88 -2.75 11.22
N GLY A 338 9.60 -1.46 11.43
CA GLY A 338 8.92 -0.65 10.44
C GLY A 338 9.85 -0.46 9.23
N VAL A 339 9.54 -1.16 8.14
CA VAL A 339 10.28 -1.08 6.87
C VAL A 339 9.38 -0.46 5.82
N LEU A 340 9.79 0.69 5.29
CA LEU A 340 9.15 1.32 4.14
C LEU A 340 10.11 1.27 2.96
N ARG A 341 9.75 0.55 1.90
CA ARG A 341 10.47 0.53 0.63
C ARG A 341 9.74 1.40 -0.37
N THR A 342 10.50 2.11 -1.20
CA THR A 342 9.96 2.94 -2.28
C THR A 342 10.50 2.44 -3.60
N PHE A 343 9.62 2.27 -4.57
CA PHE A 343 9.92 1.82 -5.92
C PHE A 343 9.51 2.90 -6.91
N LYS A 344 10.33 3.12 -7.93
CA LYS A 344 10.02 4.00 -9.06
C LYS A 344 9.92 3.19 -10.34
N LEU A 345 8.98 3.57 -11.18
CA LEU A 345 8.84 3.04 -12.52
C LEU A 345 10.01 3.55 -13.39
N GLN A 346 10.79 2.62 -13.92
CA GLN A 346 11.97 2.90 -14.74
C GLN A 346 12.12 1.81 -15.80
N HIS A 347 12.03 2.20 -17.08
CA HIS A 347 12.22 1.31 -18.23
C HIS A 347 11.23 0.13 -18.26
N GLY A 348 9.95 0.36 -18.01
CA GLY A 348 8.91 -0.66 -18.06
C GLY A 348 8.82 -1.55 -16.82
N GLY A 349 9.61 -1.25 -15.77
CA GLY A 349 9.62 -2.04 -14.54
C GLY A 349 9.80 -1.18 -13.29
N PHE A 350 9.37 -1.69 -12.14
CA PHE A 350 9.53 -1.00 -10.87
C PHE A 350 10.88 -1.35 -10.24
N GLN A 351 11.68 -0.33 -9.96
CA GLN A 351 12.99 -0.46 -9.34
C GLN A 351 12.97 0.17 -7.95
N GLN A 352 13.49 -0.55 -6.96
CA GLN A 352 13.63 -0.02 -5.62
C GLN A 352 14.63 1.14 -5.62
N VAL A 353 14.26 2.27 -5.03
CA VAL A 353 15.12 3.47 -4.97
C VAL A 353 15.49 3.87 -3.55
N SER A 354 14.72 3.45 -2.55
CA SER A 354 15.02 3.75 -1.15
C SER A 354 14.39 2.76 -0.18
N THR A 355 15.05 2.59 0.97
CA THR A 355 14.51 1.87 2.13
C THR A 355 14.65 2.72 3.38
N SER A 356 13.53 3.01 4.03
CA SER A 356 13.48 3.66 5.33
C SER A 356 13.23 2.63 6.41
N VAL A 357 14.15 2.58 7.37
CA VAL A 357 14.03 1.79 8.60
C VAL A 357 14.52 2.66 9.73
N ASP A 358 13.77 2.69 10.83
CA ASP A 358 14.27 3.20 12.09
C ASP A 358 14.94 2.06 12.86
N PRO A 359 16.28 2.04 12.99
CA PRO A 359 16.95 1.03 13.81
C PRO A 359 16.67 1.24 15.31
N GLY A 360 16.08 2.36 15.74
CA GLY A 360 15.88 2.68 17.15
C GLY A 360 17.18 2.97 17.90
N GLU A 361 17.13 2.90 19.23
CA GLU A 361 18.28 3.18 20.09
C GLU A 361 19.41 2.14 19.95
N TYR A 362 20.61 2.52 20.37
CA TYR A 362 21.75 1.61 20.39
C TYR A 362 21.58 0.61 21.55
N PRO A 363 21.71 -0.72 21.33
CA PRO A 363 21.53 -1.69 22.40
C PRO A 363 22.58 -1.56 23.50
N ASN A 364 22.15 -1.68 24.76
CA ASN A 364 23.02 -1.58 25.93
C ASN A 364 23.49 -2.95 26.48
N THR A 365 23.03 -4.07 25.91
CA THR A 365 23.43 -5.42 26.28
C THR A 365 24.25 -6.10 25.17
N VAL A 366 25.11 -7.06 25.54
CA VAL A 366 25.90 -7.86 24.60
C VAL A 366 24.99 -8.61 23.63
N LYS A 367 23.97 -9.32 24.15
CA LYS A 367 22.98 -10.04 23.32
C LYS A 367 22.21 -9.08 22.41
N GLY A 368 21.81 -7.92 22.93
CA GLY A 368 21.13 -6.89 22.16
C GLY A 368 21.96 -6.38 20.98
N VAL A 369 23.26 -6.13 21.17
CA VAL A 369 24.17 -5.70 20.09
C VAL A 369 24.27 -6.76 18.99
N VAL A 370 24.40 -8.03 19.37
CA VAL A 370 24.44 -9.14 18.40
C VAL A 370 23.10 -9.28 17.67
N GLY A 371 21.99 -9.35 18.40
CA GLY A 371 20.66 -9.50 17.80
C GLY A 371 20.31 -8.35 16.85
N HIS A 372 20.61 -7.12 17.24
CA HIS A 372 20.40 -5.93 16.42
C HIS A 372 21.27 -5.98 15.15
N TYR A 373 22.55 -6.38 15.25
CA TYR A 373 23.42 -6.54 14.08
C TYR A 373 22.85 -7.56 13.08
N PHE A 374 22.40 -8.72 13.55
CA PHE A 374 21.82 -9.75 12.69
C PHE A 374 20.49 -9.31 12.07
N ALA A 375 19.61 -8.70 12.86
CA ALA A 375 18.32 -8.22 12.38
C ALA A 375 18.50 -7.20 11.25
N LEU A 376 19.37 -6.21 11.45
CA LEU A 376 19.66 -5.21 10.42
C LEU A 376 20.33 -5.84 9.19
N ARG A 377 21.24 -6.82 9.35
CA ARG A 377 21.83 -7.54 8.20
C ARG A 377 20.82 -8.36 7.41
N MET A 378 19.73 -8.80 8.03
CA MET A 378 18.67 -9.54 7.35
C MET A 378 17.79 -8.63 6.52
N ILE A 379 17.49 -7.42 7.01
CA ILE A 379 16.63 -6.45 6.31
C ILE A 379 17.41 -5.43 5.46
N ASP A 380 18.74 -5.39 5.56
CA ASP A 380 19.62 -4.55 4.73
C ASP A 380 19.57 -5.01 3.26
N ASP A 381 18.83 -4.27 2.45
CA ASP A 381 18.74 -4.41 1.00
C ASP A 381 19.69 -3.47 0.25
N GLY A 382 20.53 -2.72 0.97
CA GLY A 382 21.48 -1.77 0.39
C GLY A 382 20.92 -0.37 0.13
N TYR A 383 19.61 -0.13 0.37
CA TYR A 383 18.96 1.15 0.07
C TYR A 383 18.69 2.03 1.30
N SER A 384 19.22 1.66 2.47
CA SER A 384 19.03 2.42 3.72
C SER A 384 20.34 2.91 4.33
N ASP A 385 20.58 4.22 4.31
CA ASP A 385 21.77 4.81 4.93
C ASP A 385 21.75 4.72 6.46
N LYS A 386 20.56 4.74 7.07
CA LYS A 386 20.39 4.54 8.52
C LYS A 386 20.87 3.15 8.94
N ILE A 387 20.48 2.11 8.18
CA ILE A 387 20.95 0.73 8.40
C ILE A 387 22.47 0.65 8.22
N LYS A 388 23.01 1.16 7.10
CA LYS A 388 24.46 1.15 6.84
C LYS A 388 25.25 1.82 7.96
N LYS A 389 24.78 2.98 8.43
CA LYS A 389 25.37 3.70 9.55
C LYS A 389 25.34 2.86 10.83
N ARG A 390 24.18 2.34 11.23
CA ARG A 390 24.06 1.53 12.45
C ARG A 390 24.88 0.24 12.38
N LEU A 391 24.93 -0.44 11.24
CA LEU A 391 25.78 -1.61 11.05
C LEU A 391 27.27 -1.28 11.20
N LYS A 392 27.71 -0.11 10.72
CA LYS A 392 29.09 0.37 10.93
C LYS A 392 29.37 0.74 12.38
N GLU A 393 28.39 1.26 13.12
CA GLU A 393 28.51 1.49 14.57
C GLU A 393 28.63 0.18 15.35
N LEU A 394 27.82 -0.83 15.01
CA LEU A 394 27.77 -2.13 15.68
C LEU A 394 29.03 -2.98 15.40
N PHE A 395 29.53 -2.96 14.16
CA PHE A 395 30.71 -3.72 13.74
C PHE A 395 31.61 -2.92 12.77
N PRO A 396 32.42 -1.97 13.29
CA PRO A 396 33.20 -1.03 12.46
C PRO A 396 34.23 -1.69 11.54
N SER A 397 34.80 -2.82 11.97
CA SER A 397 35.84 -3.58 11.25
C SER A 397 35.28 -4.73 10.40
N CYS A 398 33.97 -4.76 10.15
CA CYS A 398 33.32 -5.85 9.44
C CYS A 398 33.83 -6.01 8.00
N THR A 399 34.46 -7.15 7.72
CA THR A 399 34.98 -7.52 6.41
C THR A 399 33.93 -8.20 5.53
N SER A 400 34.13 -8.24 4.21
CA SER A 400 33.24 -9.00 3.30
C SER A 400 33.17 -10.49 3.65
N ARG A 401 34.28 -11.08 4.10
CA ARG A 401 34.32 -12.47 4.58
C ARG A 401 33.40 -12.67 5.79
N GLN A 402 33.41 -11.74 6.75
CA GLN A 402 32.54 -11.81 7.92
C GLN A 402 31.07 -11.60 7.54
N LYS A 403 30.75 -10.70 6.60
CA LYS A 403 29.38 -10.57 6.07
C LYS A 403 28.86 -11.89 5.48
N ALA A 404 29.74 -12.62 4.77
CA ALA A 404 29.40 -13.89 4.14
C ALA A 404 29.19 -15.05 5.13
N LEU A 405 29.53 -14.89 6.43
CA LEU A 405 29.21 -15.89 7.45
C LEU A 405 27.70 -16.00 7.73
N LEU A 406 26.93 -14.96 7.40
CA LEU A 406 25.47 -14.98 7.45
C LEU A 406 24.89 -15.64 6.20
N THR A 407 25.12 -16.95 6.10
CA THR A 407 24.64 -17.77 4.99
C THR A 407 23.11 -17.85 4.96
N THR A 408 22.56 -18.38 3.87
CA THR A 408 21.12 -18.62 3.72
C THR A 408 20.57 -19.45 4.87
N GLU A 409 21.31 -20.46 5.32
CA GLU A 409 20.87 -21.33 6.42
C GLU A 409 20.78 -20.60 7.75
N TRP A 410 21.70 -19.67 8.03
CA TRP A 410 21.60 -18.82 9.22
C TRP A 410 20.42 -17.86 9.14
N ARG A 411 20.15 -17.30 7.96
CA ARG A 411 18.97 -16.44 7.74
C ARG A 411 17.67 -17.22 7.94
N GLU A 412 17.60 -18.44 7.40
CA GLU A 412 16.46 -19.35 7.59
C GLU A 412 16.30 -19.75 9.05
N ALA A 413 17.38 -20.11 9.75
CA ALA A 413 17.33 -20.47 11.17
C ALA A 413 16.74 -19.34 12.02
N ILE A 414 17.19 -18.11 11.77
CA ILE A 414 16.69 -16.93 12.50
C ILE A 414 15.24 -16.64 12.12
N ALA A 415 14.84 -16.83 10.86
CA ALA A 415 13.47 -16.60 10.40
C ALA A 415 12.47 -17.67 10.90
N ILE A 416 12.86 -18.95 10.93
CA ILE A 416 11.96 -20.10 11.20
C ILE A 416 11.66 -20.25 12.69
N GLU A 417 12.68 -20.22 13.55
CA GLU A 417 12.53 -20.64 14.95
C GLU A 417 11.80 -19.63 15.84
N SER A 418 11.60 -18.41 15.35
CA SER A 418 11.48 -17.28 16.26
C SER A 418 10.11 -16.61 16.26
N GLY A 419 9.21 -16.91 15.31
CA GLY A 419 8.02 -16.07 15.13
C GLY A 419 8.41 -14.57 14.95
N GLY A 420 9.66 -14.29 14.54
CA GLY A 420 10.33 -12.99 14.53
C GLY A 420 11.64 -12.99 15.35
N ALA A 421 12.68 -12.29 14.89
CA ALA A 421 14.05 -12.34 15.46
C ALA A 421 14.16 -12.15 16.99
N ASN A 422 13.20 -11.49 17.62
CA ASN A 422 13.19 -11.27 19.07
C ASN A 422 13.27 -12.59 19.87
N ALA A 423 12.62 -13.66 19.44
CA ALA A 423 12.69 -14.94 20.16
C ALA A 423 14.03 -15.67 19.95
N PHE A 424 14.72 -15.42 18.83
CA PHE A 424 16.05 -16.02 18.61
C PHE A 424 17.09 -15.43 19.58
N PHE A 425 16.96 -14.14 19.91
CA PHE A 425 17.87 -13.40 20.77
C PHE A 425 17.35 -13.15 22.19
N ASP A 426 16.24 -13.80 22.57
CA ASP A 426 15.69 -13.72 23.92
C ASP A 426 16.70 -14.22 24.97
N GLU A 427 16.60 -13.71 26.20
CA GLU A 427 17.54 -14.05 27.27
C GLU A 427 17.55 -15.56 27.57
N ASP A 428 16.40 -16.22 27.41
CA ASP A 428 16.19 -17.65 27.60
C ASP A 428 16.45 -18.50 26.34
N SER A 429 16.90 -17.88 25.26
CA SER A 429 17.22 -18.59 24.01
C SER A 429 18.34 -19.60 24.22
N LYS A 430 18.03 -20.88 23.97
CA LYS A 430 19.00 -21.99 24.04
C LYS A 430 20.07 -21.91 22.96
N PHE A 431 19.90 -21.04 21.97
CA PHE A 431 20.80 -20.90 20.84
C PHE A 431 21.97 -19.96 21.15
N ILE A 432 21.89 -19.21 22.25
CA ILE A 432 22.85 -18.16 22.59
C ILE A 432 23.42 -18.40 23.98
N SER A 433 24.74 -18.51 24.05
CA SER A 433 25.48 -18.35 25.30
C SER A 433 26.40 -17.15 25.19
N ASP A 434 26.45 -16.33 26.23
CA ASP A 434 27.41 -15.25 26.35
C ASP A 434 28.27 -15.40 27.61
N THR A 435 29.52 -15.00 27.49
CA THR A 435 30.46 -14.91 28.62
C THR A 435 31.02 -13.51 28.65
N GLN A 436 30.79 -12.79 29.75
CA GLN A 436 31.25 -11.41 29.92
C GLN A 436 32.37 -11.35 30.96
N ASP A 437 33.53 -10.84 30.55
CA ASP A 437 34.60 -10.45 31.47
C ASP A 437 34.47 -8.95 31.75
N LYS A 438 33.69 -8.61 32.79
CA LYS A 438 33.46 -7.21 33.20
C LYS A 438 34.75 -6.48 33.56
N LYS A 439 35.81 -7.18 33.99
CA LYS A 439 37.10 -6.54 34.32
C LYS A 439 37.86 -6.15 33.07
N LYS A 440 37.75 -6.95 32.00
CA LYS A 440 38.42 -6.69 30.73
C LYS A 440 37.56 -5.93 29.73
N SER A 441 36.30 -5.62 30.06
CA SER A 441 35.37 -4.97 29.15
C SER A 441 35.21 -5.78 27.86
N THR A 442 35.24 -7.11 27.93
CA THR A 442 35.12 -8.01 26.76
C THR A 442 33.99 -9.01 26.95
N ALA A 443 33.38 -9.43 25.84
CA ALA A 443 32.38 -10.48 25.84
C ALA A 443 32.55 -11.41 24.63
N THR A 444 32.18 -12.67 24.79
CA THR A 444 32.05 -13.64 23.70
C THR A 444 30.61 -14.11 23.63
N VAL A 445 30.01 -14.06 22.45
CA VAL A 445 28.70 -14.67 22.16
C VAL A 445 28.91 -15.86 21.24
N GLN A 446 28.25 -16.98 21.56
CA GLN A 446 28.28 -18.18 20.75
C GLN A 446 26.86 -18.52 20.30
N LEU A 447 26.66 -18.55 18.99
CA LEU A 447 25.41 -18.98 18.37
C LEU A 447 25.55 -20.43 17.90
N THR A 448 24.62 -21.28 18.32
CA THR A 448 24.57 -22.68 17.90
C THR A 448 23.17 -23.00 17.40
N TYR A 449 23.07 -23.57 16.21
CA TYR A 449 21.81 -24.04 15.65
C TYR A 449 21.99 -25.43 15.03
N SER A 450 20.98 -26.30 15.18
CA SER A 450 21.09 -27.71 14.80
C SER A 450 21.43 -27.86 13.32
N GLY A 451 22.53 -28.56 13.03
CA GLY A 451 23.01 -28.77 11.66
C GLY A 451 23.83 -27.61 11.07
N LEU A 452 24.05 -26.52 11.81
CA LEU A 452 24.90 -25.41 11.38
C LEU A 452 26.21 -25.35 12.15
N ASN A 453 27.22 -24.79 11.48
CA ASN A 453 28.49 -24.46 12.12
C ASN A 453 28.27 -23.37 13.16
N LYS A 454 28.91 -23.53 14.32
CA LYS A 454 28.89 -22.54 15.41
C LYS A 454 29.47 -21.20 14.94
N LEU A 455 28.77 -20.11 15.25
CA LEU A 455 29.31 -18.75 15.08
C LEU A 455 29.83 -18.24 16.42
N ILE A 456 31.04 -17.68 16.41
CA ILE A 456 31.66 -17.07 17.59
C ILE A 456 31.86 -15.59 17.32
N ILE A 457 31.28 -14.75 18.18
CA ILE A 457 31.29 -13.30 18.06
C ILE A 457 32.01 -12.72 19.27
N GLN A 458 32.97 -11.84 19.03
CA GLN A 458 33.74 -11.16 20.06
C GLN A 458 33.33 -9.70 20.13
N LEU A 459 33.16 -9.20 21.35
CA LEU A 459 32.75 -7.82 21.62
C LEU A 459 33.66 -7.17 22.67
N VAL A 460 33.75 -5.84 22.59
CA VAL A 460 34.41 -4.99 23.57
C VAL A 460 33.47 -3.87 24.00
N LEU A 461 33.49 -3.49 25.28
CA LEU A 461 32.81 -2.31 25.80
C LEU A 461 33.73 -1.10 25.65
N LYS A 462 33.42 -0.22 24.69
CA LYS A 462 34.17 1.00 24.38
C LYS A 462 33.24 2.20 24.50
N ASP A 463 33.67 3.22 25.24
CA ASP A 463 32.92 4.47 25.42
C ASP A 463 31.47 4.24 25.90
N GLY A 464 31.28 3.26 26.78
CA GLY A 464 29.97 2.87 27.31
C GLY A 464 29.09 2.05 26.35
N LYS A 465 29.60 1.63 25.19
CA LYS A 465 28.86 0.85 24.19
C LYS A 465 29.56 -0.47 23.88
N TRP A 466 28.81 -1.55 23.82
CA TRP A 466 29.30 -2.83 23.33
C TRP A 466 29.46 -2.76 21.80
N THR A 467 30.60 -3.19 21.28
CA THR A 467 30.91 -3.16 19.84
C THR A 467 31.50 -4.50 19.42
N ILE A 468 31.05 -5.04 18.28
CA ILE A 468 31.57 -6.28 17.71
C ILE A 468 32.95 -6.00 17.12
N THR A 469 33.93 -6.83 17.49
CA THR A 469 35.32 -6.71 17.02
C THR A 469 35.71 -7.84 16.09
N ASP A 470 35.12 -9.02 16.24
CA ASP A 470 35.38 -10.18 15.40
C ASP A 470 34.15 -11.10 15.32
N MET A 471 34.05 -11.84 14.22
CA MET A 471 33.03 -12.86 13.98
C MET A 471 33.64 -13.96 13.11
N LYS A 472 33.49 -15.22 13.51
CA LYS A 472 34.08 -16.37 12.80
C LYS A 472 33.28 -17.64 12.93
#